data_AF-A0A7K0WD14-F1
#
_entry.id   AF-A0A7K0WD14-F1
#
_cell.length_a   1.000
_cell.length_b   1.000
_cell.length_c   1.000
_cell.angle_alpha   90.00
_cell.angle_beta   90.00
_cell.angle_gamma   90.00
#
_symmetry.space_group_name_H-M   'P 1'
#
loop_
_entity.id
_entity.type
_entity.pdbx_description
1 polymer ?
#
loop_
_entity_poly.entity_id
_entity_poly.type
_entity_poly.pdbx_seq_one_letter_code
_entity_poly.pdbx_strand_id
1 'polypeptide(L)'
;MPKLNESQLRDRARLAAVEAAPKNGVGDFLTQIEEDENVYTFLFAAKMKGYVGWTWSVSLFANDEDTSVSEVNLMPGEDSLIAPNWVPWSERLADYKALQVELEAQAALEAEENGTADEDDEDSEEATESEADEAAEAAEDLAATLTDVSPDAEQNADDTGGRIPRFLRRRLGRLKHKK
;
A
#
# COMPACT_ATOMS: atom_id res chain seq x y z
N MET A 1 -8.16 18.51 -44.53
CA MET A 1 -6.87 17.88 -44.89
C MET A 1 -7.17 16.51 -45.47
N PRO A 2 -6.30 15.83 -46.23
CA PRO A 2 -6.59 14.45 -46.62
C PRO A 2 -6.69 13.57 -45.37
N LYS A 3 -7.59 12.57 -45.38
CA LYS A 3 -7.69 11.56 -44.31
C LYS A 3 -6.31 11.02 -43.99
N LEU A 4 -5.98 10.95 -42.70
CA LEU A 4 -4.72 10.33 -42.28
C LEU A 4 -4.73 8.87 -42.71
N ASN A 5 -3.68 8.46 -43.39
CA ASN A 5 -3.48 7.04 -43.69
C ASN A 5 -3.14 6.29 -42.39
N GLU A 6 -3.32 4.97 -42.39
CA GLU A 6 -3.12 4.11 -41.21
C GLU A 6 -1.78 4.33 -40.50
N SER A 7 -0.69 4.52 -41.26
CA SER A 7 0.63 4.82 -40.67
C SER A 7 0.63 6.13 -39.89
N GLN A 8 -0.05 7.17 -40.38
CA GLN A 8 -0.09 8.47 -39.72
C GLN A 8 -0.95 8.42 -38.45
N LEU A 9 -2.06 7.66 -38.46
CA LEU A 9 -2.86 7.40 -37.27
C LEU A 9 -2.04 6.65 -36.21
N ARG A 10 -1.33 5.60 -36.61
CA ARG A 10 -0.41 4.87 -35.72
C ARG A 10 0.68 5.77 -35.16
N ASP A 11 1.28 6.64 -35.97
CA ASP A 11 2.31 7.58 -35.51
C ASP A 11 1.74 8.60 -34.53
N ARG A 12 0.52 9.11 -34.78
CA ARG A 12 -0.21 9.98 -33.86
C ARG A 12 -0.50 9.29 -32.53
N ALA A 13 -0.97 8.04 -32.57
CA ALA A 13 -1.20 7.24 -31.38
C ALA A 13 0.09 6.96 -30.61
N ARG A 14 1.19 6.63 -31.31
CA ARG A 14 2.49 6.40 -30.70
C ARG A 14 3.02 7.65 -30.02
N LEU A 15 2.85 8.83 -30.62
CA LEU A 15 3.23 10.10 -30.01
C LEU A 15 2.46 10.35 -28.71
N ALA A 16 1.14 10.11 -28.71
CA ALA A 16 0.32 10.24 -27.51
C ALA A 16 0.75 9.26 -26.39
N ALA A 17 1.03 8.00 -26.74
CA ALA A 17 1.58 7.04 -25.77
C ALA A 17 2.93 7.49 -25.21
N VAL A 18 3.82 8.02 -26.05
CA VAL A 18 5.15 8.48 -25.63
C VAL A 18 5.08 9.72 -24.75
N GLU A 19 4.10 10.59 -24.98
CA GLU A 19 3.82 11.77 -24.14
C GLU A 19 3.35 11.37 -22.74
N ALA A 20 2.50 10.35 -22.62
CA ALA A 20 2.02 9.84 -21.34
C ALA A 20 3.03 8.96 -20.59
N ALA A 21 3.91 8.27 -21.33
CA ALA A 21 4.85 7.31 -20.77
C ALA A 21 6.13 7.95 -20.21
N PRO A 22 6.79 7.32 -19.23
CA PRO A 22 8.17 7.67 -18.90
C PRO A 22 9.11 7.41 -20.08
N LYS A 23 10.32 7.98 -20.01
CA LYS A 23 11.33 7.84 -21.06
C LYS A 23 11.53 6.37 -21.46
N ASN A 24 11.42 6.08 -22.76
CA ASN A 24 11.53 4.75 -23.34
C ASN A 24 10.50 3.73 -22.81
N GLY A 25 9.38 4.18 -22.24
CA GLY A 25 8.32 3.32 -21.68
C GLY A 25 7.39 2.69 -22.72
N VAL A 26 7.38 3.20 -23.95
CA VAL A 26 6.58 2.66 -25.07
C VAL A 26 7.43 1.76 -25.95
N GLY A 27 6.88 0.58 -26.23
CA GLY A 27 7.51 -0.46 -27.00
C GLY A 27 7.08 -0.53 -28.45
N ASP A 28 6.93 -1.76 -28.91
CA ASP A 28 6.66 -2.06 -30.31
C ASP A 28 5.13 -2.02 -30.52
N PHE A 29 4.71 -1.72 -31.75
CA PHE A 29 3.30 -1.77 -32.10
C PHE A 29 2.82 -3.22 -32.10
N LEU A 30 1.66 -3.47 -31.52
CA LEU A 30 1.07 -4.81 -31.40
C LEU A 30 -0.07 -4.99 -32.38
N THR A 31 -1.12 -4.18 -32.25
CA THR A 31 -2.32 -4.29 -33.09
C THR A 31 -3.11 -2.99 -33.12
N GLN A 32 -3.97 -2.86 -34.11
CA GLN A 32 -5.00 -1.84 -34.23
C GLN A 32 -6.37 -2.52 -34.15
N ILE A 33 -7.31 -1.87 -33.47
CA ILE A 33 -8.70 -2.28 -33.35
C ILE A 33 -9.54 -1.10 -33.84
N GLU A 34 -10.47 -1.36 -34.74
CA GLU A 34 -11.51 -0.40 -35.10
C GLU A 34 -12.74 -0.71 -34.25
N GLU A 35 -13.08 0.19 -33.33
CA GLU A 35 -14.17 -0.02 -32.38
C GLU A 35 -15.51 0.45 -32.96
N ASP A 36 -15.48 1.55 -33.71
CA ASP A 36 -16.65 2.14 -34.36
C ASP A 36 -16.18 2.98 -35.58
N GLU A 37 -17.13 3.56 -36.31
CA GLU A 37 -16.85 4.46 -37.42
C GLU A 37 -15.93 5.60 -36.96
N ASN A 38 -14.74 5.67 -37.56
CA ASN A 38 -13.70 6.65 -37.25
C ASN A 38 -13.08 6.55 -35.85
N VAL A 39 -13.33 5.46 -35.09
CA VAL A 39 -12.75 5.23 -33.76
C VAL A 39 -11.75 4.09 -33.83
N TYR A 40 -10.49 4.40 -33.52
CA TYR A 40 -9.37 3.46 -33.64
C TYR A 40 -8.59 3.35 -32.35
N THR A 41 -8.41 2.14 -31.85
CA THR A 41 -7.60 1.83 -30.68
C THR A 41 -6.29 1.17 -31.12
N PHE A 42 -5.16 1.82 -30.84
CA PHE A 42 -3.83 1.32 -31.13
C PHE A 42 -3.17 0.77 -29.86
N LEU A 43 -2.68 -0.47 -29.92
CA LEU A 43 -1.98 -1.13 -28.84
C LEU A 43 -0.48 -1.14 -29.07
N PHE A 44 0.29 -0.74 -28.06
CA PHE A 44 1.76 -0.81 -28.03
C PHE A 44 2.23 -1.57 -26.79
N ALA A 45 3.31 -2.34 -26.90
CA ALA A 45 3.88 -3.01 -25.73
C ALA A 45 4.40 -1.99 -24.71
N ALA A 46 4.25 -2.27 -23.40
CA ALA A 46 4.93 -1.49 -22.36
C ALA A 46 6.37 -2.00 -22.16
N LYS A 47 7.34 -1.07 -22.06
CA LYS A 47 8.76 -1.39 -21.78
C LYS A 47 9.18 -0.99 -20.35
N MET A 48 8.22 -0.75 -19.47
CA MET A 48 8.47 -0.31 -18.09
C MET A 48 8.70 -1.48 -17.14
N LYS A 49 9.63 -1.32 -16.21
CA LYS A 49 9.87 -2.30 -15.14
C LYS A 49 8.62 -2.42 -14.26
N GLY A 50 8.16 -3.65 -14.01
CA GLY A 50 6.94 -3.94 -13.25
C GLY A 50 5.67 -4.05 -14.09
N TYR A 51 5.71 -3.61 -15.35
CA TYR A 51 4.60 -3.66 -16.31
C TYR A 51 4.86 -4.68 -17.42
N VAL A 52 5.48 -5.81 -17.07
CA VAL A 52 5.74 -6.90 -18.04
C VAL A 52 4.41 -7.49 -18.49
N GLY A 53 4.22 -7.59 -19.80
CA GLY A 53 2.97 -8.07 -20.41
C GLY A 53 1.88 -7.00 -20.55
N TRP A 54 2.10 -5.77 -20.06
CA TRP A 54 1.13 -4.68 -20.17
C TRP A 54 1.23 -3.99 -21.52
N THR A 55 0.15 -3.33 -21.91
CA THR A 55 0.00 -2.61 -23.18
C THR A 55 -0.46 -1.19 -22.96
N TRP A 56 0.10 -0.27 -23.74
CA TRP A 56 -0.46 1.07 -23.93
C TRP A 56 -1.57 1.00 -24.95
N SER A 57 -2.78 1.38 -24.55
CA SER A 57 -3.96 1.50 -25.39
C SER A 57 -4.24 2.97 -25.67
N VAL A 58 -4.22 3.36 -26.94
CA VAL A 58 -4.48 4.73 -27.36
C VAL A 58 -5.66 4.75 -28.31
N SER A 59 -6.75 5.35 -27.85
CA SER A 59 -7.99 5.46 -28.61
C SER A 59 -8.02 6.82 -29.31
N LEU A 60 -8.18 6.81 -30.63
CA LEU A 60 -8.25 7.99 -31.48
C LEU A 60 -9.63 8.11 -32.11
N PHE A 61 -10.06 9.35 -32.34
CA PHE A 61 -11.18 9.66 -33.22
C PHE A 61 -10.67 10.43 -34.43
N ALA A 62 -10.87 9.89 -35.63
CA ALA A 62 -10.31 10.41 -36.87
C ALA A 62 -11.41 10.75 -37.89
N ASN A 63 -11.79 12.02 -37.98
CA ASN A 63 -12.76 12.46 -39.00
C ASN A 63 -12.04 12.91 -40.28
N ASP A 64 -12.81 13.31 -41.30
CA ASP A 64 -12.29 13.74 -42.60
C ASP A 64 -11.38 14.98 -42.53
N GLU A 65 -11.47 15.78 -41.47
CA GLU A 65 -10.76 17.05 -41.33
C GLU A 65 -9.59 17.00 -40.33
N ASP A 66 -9.74 16.26 -39.23
CA ASP A 66 -8.86 16.26 -38.07
C ASP A 66 -8.87 14.90 -37.31
N THR A 67 -7.87 14.68 -36.45
CA THR A 67 -7.73 13.48 -35.63
C THR A 67 -7.35 13.84 -34.20
N SER A 68 -8.22 13.49 -33.26
CA SER A 68 -8.03 13.70 -31.83
C SER A 68 -7.68 12.41 -31.09
N VAL A 69 -7.00 12.56 -29.96
CA VAL A 69 -6.75 11.47 -29.00
C VAL A 69 -7.88 11.52 -27.98
N SER A 70 -8.61 10.42 -27.82
CA SER A 70 -9.71 10.31 -26.85
C SER A 70 -9.18 9.93 -25.47
N GLU A 71 -8.29 8.93 -25.41
CA GLU A 71 -7.72 8.41 -24.17
C GLU A 71 -6.38 7.70 -24.40
N VAL A 72 -5.59 7.61 -23.33
CA VAL A 72 -4.33 6.87 -23.28
C VAL A 72 -4.31 6.08 -21.98
N ASN A 73 -4.48 4.78 -22.09
CA ASN A 73 -4.59 3.87 -20.95
C ASN A 73 -3.42 2.88 -20.93
N LEU A 74 -2.97 2.50 -19.75
CA LEU A 74 -2.02 1.42 -19.54
C LEU A 74 -2.78 0.22 -18.98
N MET A 75 -2.95 -0.81 -19.81
CA MET A 75 -3.82 -1.95 -19.50
C MET A 75 -3.00 -3.24 -19.35
N PRO A 76 -3.38 -4.14 -18.44
CA PRO A 76 -2.77 -5.45 -18.36
C PRO A 76 -3.17 -6.28 -19.59
N GLY A 77 -2.19 -6.84 -20.30
CA GLY A 77 -2.38 -7.90 -21.28
C GLY A 77 -2.40 -9.30 -20.64
N GLU A 78 -2.52 -10.34 -21.46
CA GLU A 78 -2.67 -11.74 -21.02
C GLU A 78 -1.50 -12.23 -20.15
N ASP A 79 -0.27 -11.81 -20.48
CA ASP A 79 0.95 -12.17 -19.75
C ASP A 79 1.25 -11.23 -18.57
N SER A 80 0.30 -10.37 -18.19
CA SER A 80 0.52 -9.37 -17.13
C SER A 80 0.45 -9.96 -15.74
N LEU A 81 1.37 -9.53 -14.89
CA LEU A 81 1.26 -9.74 -13.45
C LEU A 81 0.20 -8.78 -12.88
N ILE A 82 -0.94 -9.33 -12.48
CA ILE A 82 -2.05 -8.59 -11.87
C ILE A 82 -2.01 -8.78 -10.35
N ALA A 83 -2.47 -7.76 -9.62
CA ALA A 83 -2.61 -7.84 -8.17
C ALA A 83 -3.63 -8.92 -7.76
N PRO A 84 -3.44 -9.56 -6.59
CA PRO A 84 -4.46 -10.46 -6.05
C PRO A 84 -5.74 -9.69 -5.71
N ASN A 85 -6.84 -10.43 -5.51
CA ASN A 85 -8.09 -9.85 -5.06
C ASN A 85 -7.91 -9.10 -3.74
N TRP A 86 -8.56 -7.93 -3.65
CA TRP A 86 -8.53 -7.16 -2.42
C TRP A 86 -9.31 -7.87 -1.31
N VAL A 87 -8.68 -7.96 -0.14
CA VAL A 87 -9.28 -8.52 1.08
C VAL A 87 -9.69 -7.38 2.02
N PRO A 88 -10.95 -7.34 2.51
CA PRO A 88 -11.41 -6.36 3.49
C PRO A 88 -10.54 -6.30 4.74
N TRP A 89 -10.42 -5.10 5.31
CA TRP A 89 -9.60 -4.89 6.50
C TRP A 89 -10.11 -5.70 7.71
N SER A 90 -11.42 -5.84 7.86
CA SER A 90 -12.04 -6.67 8.90
C SER A 90 -11.61 -8.14 8.82
N GLU A 91 -11.47 -8.68 7.62
CA GLU A 91 -11.01 -10.06 7.40
C GLU A 91 -9.53 -10.19 7.69
N ARG A 92 -8.70 -9.20 7.32
CA ARG A 92 -7.26 -9.20 7.66
C ARG A 92 -7.02 -9.17 9.17
N LEU A 93 -7.94 -8.61 9.95
CA LEU A 93 -7.85 -8.53 11.41
C LEU A 93 -8.50 -9.70 12.15
N ALA A 94 -9.10 -10.67 11.44
CA ALA A 94 -9.82 -11.77 12.08
C ALA A 94 -8.92 -12.57 13.04
N ASP A 95 -7.71 -12.93 12.59
CA ASP A 95 -6.75 -13.68 13.38
C ASP A 95 -6.29 -12.92 14.63
N TYR A 96 -6.04 -11.61 14.48
CA TYR A 96 -5.66 -10.76 15.61
C TYR A 96 -6.78 -10.71 16.67
N LYS A 97 -8.02 -10.55 16.25
CA LYS A 97 -9.18 -10.52 17.15
C LYS A 97 -9.40 -11.87 17.83
N ALA A 98 -9.22 -12.98 17.11
CA ALA A 98 -9.30 -14.32 17.68
C ALA A 98 -8.23 -14.52 18.78
N LEU A 99 -7.00 -14.10 18.51
CA LEU A 99 -5.91 -14.14 19.50
C LEU A 99 -6.21 -13.30 20.74
N GLN A 100 -6.83 -12.13 20.60
CA GLN A 100 -7.24 -11.31 21.76
C GLN A 100 -8.26 -12.04 22.63
N VAL A 101 -9.29 -12.64 22.02
CA VAL A 101 -10.32 -13.39 22.74
C VAL A 101 -9.73 -14.61 23.47
N GLU A 102 -8.79 -15.32 22.84
CA GLU A 102 -8.10 -16.44 23.48
C GLU A 102 -7.24 -16.00 24.67
N LEU A 103 -6.52 -14.88 24.55
CA LEU A 103 -5.73 -14.32 25.65
C LEU A 103 -6.61 -13.84 26.81
N GLU A 104 -7.73 -13.18 26.51
CA GLU A 104 -8.71 -12.75 27.50
C GLU A 104 -9.34 -13.94 28.23
N ALA A 105 -9.65 -15.03 27.51
CA ALA A 105 -10.16 -16.26 28.10
C ALA A 105 -9.12 -16.97 28.99
N GLN A 106 -7.84 -17.00 28.60
CA GLN A 106 -6.76 -17.54 29.43
C GLN A 106 -6.56 -16.73 30.70
N ALA A 107 -6.54 -15.40 30.60
CA ALA A 107 -6.42 -14.52 31.76
C ALA A 107 -7.59 -14.68 32.74
N ALA A 108 -8.80 -14.92 32.24
CA ALA A 108 -9.96 -15.20 33.08
C ALA A 108 -9.83 -16.53 33.86
N LEU A 109 -9.34 -17.59 33.21
CA LEU A 109 -9.10 -18.88 33.87
C LEU A 109 -7.98 -18.79 34.92
N GLU A 110 -6.89 -18.08 34.62
CA GLU A 110 -5.80 -17.86 35.57
C GLU A 110 -6.26 -17.03 36.79
N ALA A 111 -7.12 -16.04 36.58
CA ALA A 111 -7.71 -15.27 37.67
C ALA A 111 -8.63 -16.12 38.57
N GLU A 112 -9.41 -17.04 37.98
CA GLU A 112 -10.23 -18.00 38.73
C GLU A 112 -9.35 -18.97 39.53
N GLU A 113 -8.31 -19.55 38.91
CA GLU A 113 -7.35 -20.43 39.58
C GLU A 113 -6.67 -19.74 40.77
N ASN A 114 -6.17 -18.52 40.58
CA ASN A 114 -5.53 -17.75 41.65
C ASN A 114 -6.50 -17.32 42.76
N GLY A 115 -7.78 -17.12 42.46
CA GLY A 115 -8.82 -16.78 43.45
C GLY A 115 -9.27 -17.95 44.32
N THR A 116 -8.97 -19.20 43.94
CA THR A 116 -9.29 -20.41 44.71
C THR A 116 -8.19 -20.83 45.70
N ALA A 117 -7.07 -20.12 45.74
CA ALA A 117 -5.96 -20.38 46.67
C ALA A 117 -6.13 -19.73 48.06
N ASP A 118 -7.26 -19.03 48.30
CA ASP A 118 -7.51 -18.21 49.50
C ASP A 118 -8.66 -18.74 50.38
N GLU A 119 -9.03 -20.03 50.26
CA GLU A 119 -10.02 -20.70 51.15
C GLU A 119 -9.39 -21.53 52.30
N ASP A 120 -8.14 -21.26 52.68
CA ASP A 120 -7.53 -21.78 53.92
C ASP A 120 -6.86 -20.64 54.72
N ASP A 121 -7.65 -19.67 55.21
CA ASP A 121 -7.29 -18.89 56.41
C ASP A 121 -8.54 -18.70 57.30
N GLU A 122 -8.83 -19.72 58.12
CA GLU A 122 -9.75 -19.59 59.26
C GLU A 122 -9.07 -18.77 60.39
N ASP A 123 -9.34 -17.47 60.48
CA ASP A 123 -9.41 -16.69 61.76
C ASP A 123 -9.94 -15.27 61.45
N SER A 124 -11.20 -14.90 61.73
CA SER A 124 -11.74 -14.49 63.05
C SER A 124 -11.96 -12.95 63.15
N GLU A 125 -13.24 -12.61 63.40
CA GLU A 125 -13.89 -11.38 63.90
C GLU A 125 -14.09 -10.11 63.03
N GLU A 126 -15.39 -9.87 62.81
CA GLU A 126 -16.15 -8.68 62.42
C GLU A 126 -15.83 -7.38 63.22
N ALA A 127 -15.78 -6.21 62.54
CA ALA A 127 -16.48 -4.99 62.96
C ALA A 127 -16.22 -3.79 62.03
N THR A 128 -17.30 -3.05 61.82
CA THR A 128 -17.54 -1.90 60.95
C THR A 128 -16.96 -0.56 61.44
N GLU A 129 -16.65 0.29 60.44
CA GLU A 129 -16.70 1.77 60.38
C GLU A 129 -15.77 2.65 61.24
N SER A 130 -14.95 3.47 60.55
CA SER A 130 -14.81 4.89 60.88
C SER A 130 -14.30 5.71 59.69
N GLU A 131 -15.14 6.58 59.16
CA GLU A 131 -14.76 7.77 58.39
C GLU A 131 -13.99 8.75 59.28
N ALA A 132 -12.87 9.33 58.79
CA ALA A 132 -12.51 10.76 58.90
C ALA A 132 -11.05 11.08 58.51
N ASP A 133 -10.95 11.98 57.53
CA ASP A 133 -10.10 13.18 57.44
C ASP A 133 -8.64 13.15 56.89
N GLU A 134 -8.59 13.58 55.62
CA GLU A 134 -7.74 14.56 54.92
C GLU A 134 -6.18 14.56 54.85
N ALA A 135 -5.79 14.73 53.57
CA ALA A 135 -4.78 15.61 52.98
C ALA A 135 -3.31 15.14 52.85
N ALA A 136 -2.90 14.90 51.60
CA ALA A 136 -1.90 15.72 50.90
C ALA A 136 -1.64 15.24 49.45
N GLU A 137 -2.04 16.10 48.49
CA GLU A 137 -1.33 16.50 47.26
C GLU A 137 -0.29 15.55 46.62
N ALA A 138 -0.50 15.14 45.36
CA ALA A 138 0.39 15.52 44.25
C ALA A 138 -0.01 14.92 42.89
N ALA A 139 0.12 15.78 41.87
CA ALA A 139 0.30 15.53 40.44
C ALA A 139 -0.97 15.34 39.59
N GLU A 140 -1.47 16.51 39.21
CA GLU A 140 -2.18 16.80 37.97
C GLU A 140 -1.58 16.13 36.71
N ASP A 141 -2.48 16.00 35.74
CA ASP A 141 -2.25 16.17 34.30
C ASP A 141 -2.01 14.90 33.48
N LEU A 142 -3.09 14.42 32.85
CA LEU A 142 -3.13 14.14 31.40
C LEU A 142 -4.56 13.80 30.95
N ALA A 143 -5.49 14.71 31.23
CA ALA A 143 -6.73 14.84 30.47
C ALA A 143 -6.47 15.78 29.28
N ALA A 144 -5.56 15.39 28.39
CA ALA A 144 -5.29 16.12 27.16
C ALA A 144 -6.28 15.66 26.08
N THR A 145 -7.36 16.43 25.96
CA THR A 145 -8.00 16.85 24.71
C THR A 145 -7.47 16.17 23.44
N LEU A 146 -8.27 15.26 22.87
CA LEU A 146 -8.20 14.86 21.46
C LEU A 146 -8.42 16.11 20.60
N THR A 147 -7.32 16.82 20.34
CA THR A 147 -7.27 17.90 19.37
C THR A 147 -6.87 17.24 18.07
N ASP A 148 -7.79 17.23 17.12
CA ASP A 148 -7.52 16.94 15.71
C ASP A 148 -6.56 18.03 15.19
N VAL A 149 -5.26 17.79 15.35
CA VAL A 149 -4.22 18.51 14.61
C VAL A 149 -3.67 17.51 13.62
N SER A 150 -4.16 17.61 12.40
CA SER A 150 -3.49 17.07 11.21
C SER A 150 -2.16 17.80 11.05
N PRO A 151 -1.00 17.13 11.15
CA PRO A 151 0.23 17.71 10.63
C PRO A 151 0.16 17.59 9.11
N ASP A 152 -0.02 18.74 8.48
CA ASP A 152 0.20 18.95 7.05
C ASP A 152 1.56 18.35 6.66
N ALA A 153 1.52 17.19 5.99
CA ALA A 153 2.69 16.45 5.57
C ALA A 153 3.15 16.91 4.18
N GLU A 154 3.32 18.21 3.99
CA GLU A 154 4.05 18.77 2.85
C GLU A 154 5.53 18.88 3.25
N GLN A 155 6.29 17.79 3.05
CA GLN A 155 7.74 17.72 2.74
C GLN A 155 8.39 16.50 3.41
N ASN A 156 8.76 15.51 2.58
CA ASN A 156 10.07 14.81 2.56
C ASN A 156 9.94 13.55 1.70
N ALA A 157 9.83 13.75 0.40
CA ALA A 157 9.91 12.68 -0.60
C ALA A 157 11.32 12.63 -1.20
N ASP A 158 12.35 12.29 -0.40
CA ASP A 158 13.62 11.74 -0.91
C ASP A 158 14.54 11.22 0.23
N ASP A 159 14.17 10.15 0.95
CA ASP A 159 15.16 9.33 1.69
C ASP A 159 14.65 7.94 2.07
N THR A 160 14.47 7.04 1.09
CA THR A 160 14.18 5.61 1.33
C THR A 160 15.40 4.72 1.17
N GLY A 161 16.60 5.26 1.44
CA GLY A 161 17.87 4.54 1.34
C GLY A 161 18.63 4.48 2.65
N GLY A 162 18.12 3.74 3.65
CA GLY A 162 18.82 3.51 4.91
C GLY A 162 20.25 3.00 4.67
N ARG A 163 21.24 3.91 4.74
CA ARG A 163 22.66 3.59 4.57
C ARG A 163 23.11 2.72 5.75
N ILE A 164 23.45 1.46 5.46
CA ILE A 164 24.03 0.53 6.45
C ILE A 164 25.25 1.20 7.10
N PRO A 165 25.31 1.28 8.45
CA PRO A 165 26.38 1.99 9.12
C PRO A 165 27.74 1.30 8.89
N ARG A 166 28.77 2.13 8.66
CA ARG A 166 30.08 1.71 8.11
C ARG A 166 30.89 0.76 9.01
N PHE A 167 30.46 0.50 10.25
CA PHE A 167 31.18 -0.40 11.16
C PHE A 167 30.97 -1.89 10.86
N LEU A 168 29.91 -2.27 10.14
CA LEU A 168 29.61 -3.67 9.79
C LEU A 168 30.38 -4.19 8.55
N ARG A 169 31.09 -3.32 7.82
CA ARG A 169 31.78 -3.70 6.57
C ARG A 169 33.16 -4.34 6.76
N ARG A 170 33.65 -4.47 8.01
CA ARG A 170 35.04 -4.88 8.30
C ARG A 170 35.18 -6.28 8.91
N ARG A 171 34.19 -7.18 8.74
CA ARG A 171 34.27 -8.55 9.28
C ARG A 171 33.98 -9.71 8.32
N LEU A 172 33.96 -9.49 7.00
CA LEU A 172 33.73 -10.56 6.01
C LEU A 172 34.65 -10.53 4.78
N GLY A 173 35.76 -9.76 4.80
CA GLY A 173 36.57 -9.50 3.61
C GLY A 173 38.05 -9.89 3.70
N ARG A 174 38.45 -10.90 4.50
CA ARG A 174 39.87 -11.31 4.52
C ARG A 174 40.06 -12.80 4.80
N LEU A 175 39.61 -13.66 3.87
CA LEU A 175 40.11 -15.03 3.77
C LEU A 175 40.69 -15.30 2.37
N LYS A 176 42.01 -15.47 2.34
CA LYS A 176 42.81 -16.35 1.47
C LYS A 176 42.95 -16.00 -0.02
N HIS A 177 43.93 -15.14 -0.30
CA HIS A 177 44.96 -15.46 -1.30
C HIS A 177 46.31 -15.60 -0.60
N LYS A 178 46.84 -16.81 -0.57
CA LYS A 178 48.28 -17.05 -0.40
C LYS A 178 48.66 -18.15 -1.39
N LYS A 179 49.78 -17.86 -2.07
CA LYS A 179 50.50 -18.62 -3.11
C LYS A 179 50.57 -20.12 -2.84
#